data_AF-A0AAW2BCZ0-F1
#
_entry.id   AF-A0AAW2BCZ0-F1
#
_cell.length_a   1.000
_cell.length_b   1.000
_cell.length_c   1.000
_cell.angle_alpha   90.00
_cell.angle_beta   90.00
_cell.angle_gamma   90.00
#
_symmetry.space_group_name_H-M   'P 1'
#
loop_
_entity.id
_entity.type
_entity.pdbx_description
1 polymer ?
#
loop_
_entity_poly.entity_id
_entity_poly.type
_entity_poly.pdbx_seq_one_letter_code
_entity_poly.pdbx_strand_id
1 'polypeptide(L)'
;MAEREREENIVLFPFMAQGHIIPFLALALHIEQSKNYTVTLVNTPSNIKKLRSFLPPNSSINLLEIPFSSSDYGLPPNTENTDTLPYYQVIQLVEAGVSLKPSFKKLIENLTEQQGNPPLCIIADIFFGWTASVAKELNVFHAIFNGAGGFGLACYHSLWMNLPHR
;
A
#
# COMPACT_ATOMS: atom_id res chain seq x y z
N MET A 1 34.33 -5.34 14.95
CA MET A 1 32.88 -5.10 15.05
C MET A 1 32.30 -5.47 13.70
N ALA A 2 31.45 -6.51 13.62
CA ALA A 2 30.82 -6.85 12.35
C ALA A 2 29.88 -5.70 11.97
N GLU A 3 30.07 -5.07 10.81
CA GLU A 3 29.02 -4.28 10.18
C GLU A 3 27.81 -5.20 10.08
N ARG A 4 26.70 -4.86 10.74
CA ARG A 4 25.42 -5.45 10.35
C ARG A 4 25.23 -5.06 8.89
N GLU A 5 25.15 -6.03 7.99
CA GLU A 5 24.62 -5.78 6.65
C GLU A 5 23.29 -5.06 6.84
N ARG A 6 23.18 -3.85 6.29
CA ARG A 6 21.98 -3.02 6.43
C ARG A 6 20.89 -3.68 5.59
N GLU A 7 19.92 -4.30 6.26
CA GLU A 7 18.73 -4.83 5.59
C GLU A 7 17.95 -3.68 4.95
N GLU A 8 17.75 -3.73 3.64
CA GLU A 8 17.03 -2.70 2.90
C GLU A 8 15.52 -2.88 3.05
N ASN A 9 14.80 -1.81 3.36
CA ASN A 9 13.35 -1.89 3.60
C ASN A 9 12.55 -1.69 2.31
N ILE A 10 11.57 -2.56 2.08
CA ILE A 10 10.58 -2.44 0.99
C ILE A 10 9.21 -2.17 1.62
N VAL A 11 8.60 -1.05 1.23
CA VAL A 11 7.28 -0.64 1.70
C VAL A 11 6.22 -1.07 0.69
N LEU A 12 5.23 -1.83 1.17
CA LEU A 12 4.09 -2.31 0.42
C LEU A 12 2.82 -1.55 0.86
N PHE A 13 2.07 -0.99 -0.08
CA PHE A 13 0.84 -0.26 0.24
C PHE A 13 -0.35 -0.68 -0.65
N PRO A 14 -1.02 -1.80 -0.29
CA PRO A 14 -2.23 -2.27 -0.97
C PRO A 14 -3.44 -1.36 -0.79
N PHE A 15 -4.31 -1.31 -1.79
CA PHE A 15 -5.64 -0.70 -1.66
C PHE A 15 -6.49 -1.50 -0.65
N MET A 16 -7.46 -0.81 -0.03
CA MET A 16 -8.34 -1.37 1.00
C MET A 16 -9.42 -2.32 0.44
N ALA A 17 -8.99 -3.38 -0.25
CA ALA A 17 -9.84 -4.42 -0.80
C ALA A 17 -9.14 -5.77 -0.71
N GLN A 18 -9.86 -6.85 -0.38
CA GLN A 18 -9.24 -8.18 -0.20
C GLN A 18 -8.56 -8.69 -1.48
N GLY A 19 -9.13 -8.40 -2.65
CA GLY A 19 -8.52 -8.74 -3.94
C GLY A 19 -7.17 -8.07 -4.21
N HIS A 20 -6.82 -7.03 -3.44
CA HIS A 20 -5.53 -6.34 -3.50
C HIS A 20 -4.64 -6.74 -2.32
N ILE A 21 -5.19 -6.74 -1.10
CA ILE A 21 -4.47 -7.08 0.13
C ILE A 21 -3.86 -8.49 0.05
N ILE A 22 -4.60 -9.48 -0.43
CA ILE A 22 -4.14 -10.88 -0.47
C ILE A 22 -2.92 -11.03 -1.42
N PRO A 23 -2.95 -10.56 -2.68
CA PRO A 23 -1.76 -10.55 -3.53
C PRO A 23 -0.56 -9.80 -2.95
N PHE A 24 -0.79 -8.64 -2.31
CA PHE A 24 0.29 -7.90 -1.65
C PHE A 24 0.88 -8.67 -0.47
N LEU A 25 0.07 -9.38 0.32
CA LEU A 25 0.56 -10.25 1.39
C LEU A 25 1.38 -11.42 0.83
N ALA A 26 0.93 -12.04 -0.25
CA ALA A 26 1.70 -13.10 -0.92
C ALA A 26 3.05 -12.58 -1.43
N LEU A 27 3.08 -11.37 -2.02
CA LEU A 27 4.30 -10.70 -2.43
C LEU A 27 5.22 -10.38 -1.23
N ALA A 28 4.65 -9.89 -0.13
CA ALA A 28 5.37 -9.59 1.10
C ALA A 28 6.10 -10.83 1.64
N LEU A 29 5.37 -11.94 1.75
CA LEU A 29 5.90 -13.22 2.24
C LEU A 29 6.94 -13.81 1.29
N HIS A 30 6.82 -13.56 -0.01
CA HIS A 30 7.84 -13.97 -0.97
C HIS A 30 9.13 -13.16 -0.82
N ILE A 31 9.02 -11.83 -0.69
CA ILE A 31 10.19 -10.94 -0.51
C ILE A 31 10.89 -11.23 0.82
N GLU A 32 10.14 -11.52 1.89
CA GLU A 32 10.66 -11.87 3.22
C GLU A 32 11.60 -13.09 3.21
N GLN A 33 11.48 -13.98 2.22
CA GLN A 33 12.40 -15.12 2.07
C GLN A 33 13.83 -14.67 1.71
N SER A 34 13.99 -13.46 1.17
CA SER A 34 15.29 -12.84 0.95
C SER A 34 15.83 -12.27 2.26
N LYS A 35 17.01 -12.75 2.68
CA LYS A 35 17.67 -12.27 3.90
C LYS A 35 18.18 -10.83 3.83
N ASN A 36 18.11 -10.20 2.67
CA ASN A 36 18.64 -8.86 2.45
C ASN A 36 17.58 -7.77 2.63
N TYR A 37 16.30 -8.15 2.72
CA TYR A 37 15.20 -7.19 2.73
C TYR A 37 14.33 -7.33 3.98
N THR A 38 13.99 -6.17 4.55
CA THR A 38 12.86 -6.07 5.47
C THR A 38 11.63 -5.63 4.69
N VAL A 39 10.46 -6.12 5.09
CA VAL A 39 9.19 -5.79 4.43
C VAL A 39 8.28 -5.07 5.41
N THR A 40 7.81 -3.90 5.00
CA THR A 40 6.81 -3.13 5.74
C THR A 40 5.52 -3.08 4.94
N LEU A 41 4.43 -3.63 5.47
CA LEU A 41 3.11 -3.58 4.84
C LEU A 41 2.23 -2.57 5.57
N VAL A 42 1.80 -1.55 4.82
CA VAL A 42 0.99 -0.43 5.31
C VAL A 42 -0.48 -0.67 4.96
N ASN A 43 -1.38 -0.46 5.91
CA ASN A 43 -2.82 -0.41 5.66
C ASN A 43 -3.54 0.32 6.79
N THR A 44 -4.85 0.51 6.67
CA THR A 44 -5.67 1.18 7.69
C THR A 44 -5.82 0.31 8.96
N PRO A 45 -6.16 0.88 10.13
CA PRO A 45 -6.18 0.15 11.40
C PRO A 45 -7.06 -1.10 11.38
N SER A 46 -8.26 -1.02 10.80
CA SER A 46 -9.17 -2.17 10.72
C SER A 46 -8.61 -3.29 9.85
N ASN A 47 -7.90 -2.95 8.77
CA ASN A 47 -7.26 -3.93 7.89
C ASN A 47 -6.00 -4.54 8.53
N ILE A 48 -5.17 -3.75 9.22
CA ILE A 48 -3.99 -4.24 9.93
C ILE A 48 -4.37 -5.23 11.04
N LYS A 49 -5.45 -4.96 11.77
CA LYS A 49 -5.98 -5.90 12.77
C LYS A 49 -6.33 -7.26 12.17
N LYS A 50 -6.97 -7.30 10.99
CA LYS A 50 -7.27 -8.54 10.26
C LYS A 50 -5.99 -9.19 9.71
N LEU A 51 -5.07 -8.41 9.15
CA LEU A 51 -3.82 -8.89 8.56
C LEU A 51 -2.93 -9.62 9.57
N ARG A 52 -2.87 -9.16 10.83
CA ARG A 52 -2.09 -9.83 11.88
C ARG A 52 -2.43 -11.31 12.05
N SER A 53 -3.71 -11.70 11.88
CA SER A 53 -4.10 -13.11 11.99
C SER A 53 -3.78 -13.96 10.76
N PHE A 54 -3.43 -13.34 9.62
CA PHE A 54 -3.05 -14.05 8.40
C PHE A 54 -1.54 -14.23 8.24
N LEU A 55 -0.73 -13.56 9.07
CA LEU A 55 0.71 -13.72 9.04
C LEU A 55 1.13 -15.07 9.64
N PRO A 56 2.11 -15.77 9.03
CA PRO A 56 2.75 -16.90 9.66
C PRO A 56 3.39 -16.50 11.01
N PRO A 57 3.42 -17.39 12.01
CA PRO A 57 3.97 -17.08 13.34
C PRO A 57 5.43 -16.58 13.33
N ASN A 58 6.20 -16.99 12.32
CA ASN A 58 7.62 -16.64 12.18
C ASN A 58 7.87 -15.50 11.19
N SER A 59 6.82 -14.84 10.71
CA SER A 59 6.97 -13.70 9.80
C SER A 59 7.57 -12.50 10.54
N SER A 60 8.55 -11.87 9.90
CA SER A 60 9.18 -10.60 10.27
C SER A 60 8.57 -9.39 9.56
N ILE A 61 7.53 -9.57 8.72
CA ILE A 61 6.81 -8.46 8.08
C ILE A 61 6.33 -7.47 9.14
N ASN A 62 6.80 -6.23 9.00
CA ASN A 62 6.36 -5.11 9.83
C ASN A 62 5.01 -4.60 9.33
N LEU A 63 4.01 -4.54 10.22
CA LEU A 63 2.68 -4.04 9.91
C LEU A 63 2.52 -2.63 10.46
N LEU A 64 2.28 -1.66 9.58
CA LEU A 64 2.07 -0.26 9.97
C LEU A 64 0.68 0.23 9.62
N GLU A 65 0.10 0.95 10.57
CA GLU A 65 -1.20 1.57 10.43
C GLU A 65 -1.07 2.96 9.80
N ILE A 66 -1.88 3.23 8.78
CA ILE A 66 -2.10 4.58 8.26
C ILE A 66 -3.47 5.08 8.73
N PRO A 67 -3.56 6.25 9.39
CA PRO A 67 -4.81 6.72 9.96
C PRO A 67 -5.85 6.98 8.86
N PHE A 68 -7.04 6.39 9.04
CA PHE A 68 -8.18 6.55 8.16
C PHE A 68 -9.47 6.48 8.98
N SER A 69 -10.39 7.42 8.75
CA SER A 69 -11.71 7.47 9.37
C SER A 69 -12.74 7.56 8.25
N SER A 70 -13.55 6.51 8.07
CA SER A 70 -14.57 6.44 7.01
C SER A 70 -15.60 7.57 7.12
N SER A 71 -16.00 7.90 8.34
CA SER A 71 -17.01 8.93 8.64
C SER A 71 -16.61 10.33 8.13
N ASP A 72 -15.31 10.63 8.08
CA ASP A 72 -14.80 11.94 7.63
C ASP A 72 -15.05 12.18 6.14
N TYR A 73 -15.34 11.11 5.39
CA TYR A 73 -15.54 11.12 3.95
C TYR A 73 -16.96 10.74 3.54
N GLY A 74 -17.91 10.75 4.48
CA GLY A 74 -19.31 10.40 4.20
C GLY A 74 -19.54 8.91 3.92
N LEU A 75 -18.62 8.05 4.34
CA LEU A 75 -18.77 6.59 4.32
C LEU A 75 -19.39 6.10 5.64
N PRO A 76 -20.05 4.94 5.67
CA PRO A 76 -20.59 4.38 6.90
C PRO A 76 -19.50 4.19 7.97
N PRO A 77 -19.80 4.36 9.27
CA PRO A 77 -18.79 4.20 10.32
C PRO A 77 -18.13 2.82 10.30
N ASN A 78 -16.82 2.77 10.56
CA ASN A 78 -16.01 1.54 10.62
C ASN A 78 -15.96 0.76 9.28
N THR A 79 -16.14 1.44 8.15
CA THR A 79 -16.02 0.84 6.81
C THR A 79 -14.73 1.25 6.12
N GLU A 80 -13.65 0.53 6.44
CA GLU A 80 -12.32 0.80 5.87
C GLU A 80 -11.93 -0.22 4.79
N ASN A 81 -12.86 -1.01 4.28
CA ASN A 81 -12.59 -2.01 3.25
C ASN A 81 -13.82 -2.21 2.35
N THR A 82 -13.59 -2.58 1.10
CA THR A 82 -14.67 -2.84 0.14
C THR A 82 -15.61 -3.99 0.56
N ASP A 83 -15.16 -4.92 1.41
CA ASP A 83 -16.00 -6.02 1.92
C ASP A 83 -17.08 -5.56 2.91
N THR A 84 -16.89 -4.41 3.56
CA THR A 84 -17.84 -3.82 4.51
C THR A 84 -18.57 -2.60 3.95
N LEU A 85 -18.29 -2.21 2.70
CA LEU A 85 -18.92 -1.08 2.03
C LEU A 85 -20.03 -1.51 1.08
N PRO A 86 -21.13 -0.72 1.00
CA PRO A 86 -22.04 -0.81 -0.14
C PRO A 86 -21.30 -0.54 -1.46
N TYR A 87 -21.57 -1.35 -2.48
CA TYR A 87 -20.86 -1.29 -3.76
C TYR A 87 -20.87 0.10 -4.42
N TYR A 88 -21.97 0.84 -4.29
CA TYR A 88 -22.11 2.19 -4.85
C TYR A 88 -21.19 3.23 -4.18
N GLN A 89 -20.56 2.92 -3.04
CA GLN A 89 -19.63 3.80 -2.32
C GLN A 89 -18.16 3.43 -2.54
N VAL A 90 -17.86 2.42 -3.37
CA VAL A 90 -16.46 2.04 -3.66
C VAL A 90 -15.69 3.20 -4.29
N ILE A 91 -16.32 3.96 -5.19
CA ILE A 91 -15.69 5.15 -5.79
C ILE A 91 -15.37 6.20 -4.73
N GLN A 92 -16.30 6.44 -3.80
CA GLN A 92 -16.10 7.36 -2.68
C GLN A 92 -14.95 6.91 -1.75
N LEU A 93 -14.74 5.60 -1.58
CA LEU A 93 -13.57 5.06 -0.88
C LEU A 93 -12.26 5.33 -1.63
N VAL A 94 -12.25 5.16 -2.96
CA VAL A 94 -11.09 5.46 -3.81
C VAL A 94 -10.72 6.95 -3.71
N GLU A 95 -11.71 7.83 -3.79
CA GLU A 95 -11.54 9.28 -3.62
C GLU A 95 -11.01 9.63 -2.23
N ALA A 96 -11.59 9.04 -1.18
CA ALA A 96 -11.13 9.20 0.20
C ALA A 96 -9.68 8.73 0.37
N GLY A 97 -9.24 7.70 -0.36
CA GLY A 97 -7.86 7.22 -0.35
C GLY A 97 -6.82 8.29 -0.72
N VAL A 98 -7.19 9.34 -1.47
CA VAL A 98 -6.29 10.46 -1.80
C VAL A 98 -5.89 11.26 -0.55
N SER A 99 -6.76 11.32 0.46
CA SER A 99 -6.48 12.03 1.71
C SER A 99 -5.38 11.38 2.55
N LEU A 100 -5.01 10.14 2.25
CA LEU A 100 -3.94 9.41 2.93
C LEU A 100 -2.55 9.96 2.58
N LYS A 101 -2.42 10.78 1.52
CA LYS A 101 -1.12 11.28 1.04
C LYS A 101 -0.24 11.93 2.12
N PRO A 102 -0.73 12.88 2.94
CA PRO A 102 0.10 13.50 3.98
C PRO A 102 0.54 12.50 5.06
N SER A 103 -0.37 11.62 5.49
CA SER A 103 -0.09 10.58 6.48
C SER A 103 0.92 9.57 5.95
N PHE A 104 0.81 9.18 4.69
CA PHE A 104 1.75 8.27 4.03
C PHE A 104 3.14 8.90 3.91
N LYS A 105 3.24 10.16 3.47
CA LYS A 105 4.53 10.89 3.42
C LYS A 105 5.22 10.90 4.79
N LYS A 106 4.48 11.29 5.83
CA LYS A 106 4.99 11.31 7.21
C LYS A 106 5.43 9.92 7.68
N LEU A 107 4.69 8.87 7.30
CA LEU A 107 5.05 7.50 7.63
C LEU A 107 6.40 7.10 7.00
N ILE A 108 6.64 7.44 5.73
CA ILE A 108 7.92 7.16 5.06
C ILE A 108 9.07 8.00 5.65
N GLU A 109 8.83 9.26 5.99
CA GLU A 109 9.81 10.12 6.67
C GLU A 109 10.21 9.52 8.03
N ASN A 110 9.22 9.12 8.85
CA ASN A 110 9.47 8.47 10.13
C ASN A 110 10.26 7.16 9.98
N LEU A 111 9.95 6.35 8.96
CA LEU A 111 10.71 5.12 8.70
C LEU A 111 12.16 5.43 8.31
N THR A 112 12.36 6.46 7.49
CA THR A 112 13.68 6.93 7.07
C THR A 112 14.51 7.37 8.28
N GLU A 113 13.91 8.13 9.20
CA GLU A 113 14.55 8.56 10.43
C GLU A 113 14.90 7.38 11.36
N GLN A 114 14.00 6.42 11.51
CA GLN A 114 14.20 5.23 12.37
C GLN A 114 15.29 4.29 11.85
N GLN A 115 15.39 4.13 10.53
CA GLN A 115 16.33 3.22 9.88
C GLN A 115 17.68 3.91 9.54
N GLY A 116 17.70 5.24 9.48
CA GLY A 116 18.86 6.03 9.09
C GLY A 116 19.10 6.08 7.57
N ASN A 117 18.20 5.49 6.78
CA ASN A 117 18.18 5.52 5.32
C ASN A 117 16.75 5.38 4.81
N PRO A 118 16.42 5.94 3.64
CA PRO A 118 15.10 5.76 3.06
C PRO A 118 14.84 4.30 2.69
N PRO A 119 13.58 3.87 2.58
CA PRO A 119 13.24 2.58 1.99
C PRO A 119 13.87 2.44 0.61
N LEU A 120 14.29 1.22 0.27
CA LEU A 120 14.79 0.90 -1.07
C LEU A 120 13.73 1.14 -2.13
N CYS A 121 12.48 0.75 -1.83
CA CYS A 121 11.37 0.80 -2.76
C CYS A 121 10.03 1.00 -2.04
N ILE A 122 9.15 1.78 -2.67
CA ILE A 122 7.71 1.80 -2.38
C ILE A 122 7.00 1.06 -3.51
N ILE A 123 6.31 -0.03 -3.18
CA ILE A 123 5.41 -0.74 -4.07
C ILE A 123 3.99 -0.41 -3.65
N ALA A 124 3.28 0.36 -4.47
CA ALA A 124 1.94 0.83 -4.16
C ALA A 124 0.90 0.25 -5.11
N ASP A 125 -0.34 0.24 -4.65
CA ASP A 125 -1.48 -0.15 -5.47
C ASP A 125 -1.76 0.84 -6.62
N ILE A 126 -2.33 0.35 -7.72
CA ILE A 126 -2.76 1.17 -8.86
C ILE A 126 -3.72 2.31 -8.44
N PHE A 127 -4.57 2.09 -7.43
CA PHE A 127 -5.50 3.12 -6.95
C PHE A 127 -4.81 4.22 -6.13
N PHE A 128 -3.57 3.99 -5.71
CA PHE A 128 -2.74 4.95 -4.99
C PHE A 128 -1.65 5.54 -5.88
N GLY A 129 -1.95 5.84 -7.15
CA GLY A 129 -1.01 6.48 -8.08
C GLY A 129 -0.37 7.78 -7.55
N TRP A 130 -1.04 8.47 -6.62
CA TRP A 130 -0.50 9.65 -5.94
C TRP A 130 0.77 9.35 -5.10
N THR A 131 1.01 8.10 -4.70
CA THR A 131 2.21 7.67 -3.96
C THR A 131 3.49 7.88 -4.76
N ALA A 132 3.43 7.86 -6.10
CA ALA A 132 4.57 8.15 -6.97
C ALA A 132 5.10 9.57 -6.73
N SER A 133 4.21 10.54 -6.45
CA SER A 133 4.62 11.91 -6.12
C SER A 133 5.34 11.99 -4.78
N VAL A 134 4.87 11.25 -3.77
CA VAL A 134 5.53 11.17 -2.45
C VAL A 134 6.91 10.52 -2.59
N ALA A 135 7.00 9.40 -3.30
CA ALA A 135 8.26 8.70 -3.52
C ALA A 135 9.28 9.60 -4.24
N LYS A 136 8.84 10.35 -5.26
CA LYS A 136 9.69 11.33 -5.95
C LYS A 136 10.18 12.44 -5.02
N GLU A 137 9.31 13.01 -4.19
CA GLU A 137 9.67 14.05 -3.21
C GLU A 137 10.71 13.55 -2.20
N LEU A 138 10.64 12.27 -1.81
CA LEU A 138 11.52 11.65 -0.83
C LEU A 138 12.72 10.93 -1.47
N ASN A 139 12.88 11.01 -2.80
CA ASN A 139 13.93 10.35 -3.56
C ASN A 139 14.00 8.81 -3.33
N VAL A 140 12.83 8.16 -3.32
CA VAL A 140 12.65 6.72 -3.15
C VAL A 140 12.22 6.09 -4.48
N PHE A 141 12.76 4.92 -4.82
CA PHE A 141 12.30 4.17 -5.99
C PHE A 141 10.84 3.74 -5.81
N HIS A 142 10.05 3.82 -6.88
CA HIS A 142 8.62 3.55 -6.84
C HIS A 142 8.20 2.57 -7.92
N ALA A 143 7.36 1.62 -7.53
CA ALA A 143 6.72 0.68 -8.42
C ALA A 143 5.23 0.61 -8.11
N ILE A 144 4.44 0.31 -9.15
CA ILE A 144 3.03 -0.01 -9.02
C ILE A 144 2.85 -1.52 -9.15
N PHE A 145 2.11 -2.11 -8.21
CA PHE A 145 1.68 -3.49 -8.29
C PHE A 145 0.19 -3.57 -8.61
N ASN A 146 -0.14 -4.40 -9.60
CA ASN A 146 -1.50 -4.67 -10.03
C ASN A 146 -1.73 -6.17 -10.05
N GLY A 147 -2.76 -6.64 -9.33
CA GLY A 147 -3.15 -8.05 -9.32
C GLY A 147 -3.92 -8.50 -10.57
N ALA A 148 -4.36 -7.57 -11.43
CA ALA A 148 -5.10 -7.94 -12.64
C ALA A 148 -4.18 -8.47 -13.76
N GLY A 149 -4.74 -9.30 -14.65
CA GLY A 149 -4.02 -9.82 -15.81
C GLY A 149 -3.60 -8.72 -16.79
N GLY A 150 -2.50 -8.95 -17.51
CA GLY A 150 -1.91 -7.96 -18.43
C GLY A 150 -2.89 -7.43 -19.49
N PHE A 151 -3.79 -8.27 -20.00
CA PHE A 151 -4.85 -7.85 -20.93
C PHE A 151 -5.81 -6.85 -20.29
N GLY A 152 -6.28 -7.13 -19.07
CA GLY A 152 -7.20 -6.24 -18.35
C GLY A 152 -6.56 -4.88 -18.06
N LEU A 153 -5.28 -4.87 -17.66
CA LEU A 153 -4.53 -3.63 -17.45
C LEU A 153 -4.31 -2.87 -18.76
N ALA A 154 -4.01 -3.56 -19.86
CA ALA A 154 -3.84 -2.93 -21.17
C ALA A 154 -5.15 -2.27 -21.65
N CYS A 155 -6.30 -2.94 -21.48
CA CYS A 155 -7.60 -2.37 -21.77
C CYS A 155 -7.91 -1.15 -20.90
N TYR A 156 -7.69 -1.25 -19.59
CA TYR A 156 -7.87 -0.13 -18.65
C TYR A 156 -7.00 1.07 -19.04
N HIS A 157 -5.71 0.84 -19.29
CA HIS A 157 -4.77 1.88 -19.71
C HIS A 157 -5.17 2.49 -21.07
N SER A 158 -5.58 1.67 -22.03
CA SER A 158 -6.04 2.15 -23.33
C SER A 158 -7.26 3.07 -23.20
N LEU A 159 -8.24 2.72 -22.37
CA LEU A 159 -9.42 3.54 -22.12
C LEU A 159 -9.06 4.86 -21.42
N TRP A 160 -8.14 4.82 -20.47
CA TRP A 160 -7.68 6.02 -19.76
C TRP A 160 -6.95 7.01 -20.69
N MET A 161 -6.09 6.50 -21.57
CA MET A 161 -5.33 7.33 -22.51
C MET A 161 -6.16 7.80 -23.70
N ASN A 162 -7.24 7.09 -24.04
CA ASN A 162 -8.10 7.36 -25.18
C ASN A 162 -9.57 7.50 -24.75
N LEU A 163 -9.85 8.33 -23.75
CA LEU A 163 -11.21 8.55 -23.27
C LEU A 163 -12.13 8.91 -24.45
N PRO A 164 -13.27 8.21 -24.61
CA PRO A 164 -14.11 8.31 -25.83
C PRO A 164 -14.75 9.69 -26.06
N HIS A 165 -14.57 10.65 -25.16
CA HIS A 165 -15.10 12.00 -25.30
C HIS A 165 -14.07 13.05 -24.85
N ARG A 166 -13.62 13.87 -25.80
CA ARG A 166 -13.27 15.28 -25.58
C ARG A 166 -14.43 16.14 -26.08
#